data_AF-A0A970NZD4-F1
#
_entry.id   AF-A0A970NZD4-F1
#
_cell.length_a   1.000
_cell.length_b   1.000
_cell.length_c   1.000
_cell.angle_alpha   90.00
_cell.angle_beta   90.00
_cell.angle_gamma   90.00
#
_symmetry.space_group_name_H-M   'P 1'
#
loop_
_entity.id
_entity.type
_entity.pdbx_description
1 polymer ?
#
loop_
_entity_poly.entity_id
_entity_poly.type
_entity_poly.pdbx_seq_one_letter_code
_entity_poly.pdbx_strand_id
1 'polypeptide(L)' 'MKRILQMISLAGLILTILPSILFFLGEIGHSTQNSWMLAGALIWFVSAVFWLGSKEKVSGK' A
#
# COMPACT_ATOMS: atom_id res chain seq x y z
N MET A 1 -11.27 -5.56 -12.70
CA MET A 1 -10.44 -4.41 -12.25
C MET A 1 -10.21 -4.39 -10.74
N LYS A 2 -11.19 -4.77 -9.89
CA LYS A 2 -11.03 -4.82 -8.41
C LYS A 2 -9.82 -5.60 -7.90
N ARG A 3 -9.52 -6.78 -8.48
CA ARG A 3 -8.36 -7.60 -8.08
C ARG A 3 -7.01 -6.91 -8.30
N ILE A 4 -6.86 -6.15 -9.38
CA ILE A 4 -5.62 -5.42 -9.68
C ILE A 4 -5.41 -4.31 -8.65
N LEU A 5 -6.46 -3.54 -8.34
CA LEU A 5 -6.40 -2.51 -7.28
C LEU A 5 -6.15 -3.11 -5.90
N GLN A 6 -6.73 -4.28 -5.58
CA GLN A 6 -6.43 -5.01 -4.35
C GLN A 6 -4.97 -5.44 -4.29
N MET A 7 -4.40 -5.96 -5.38
CA MET A 7 -2.98 -6.34 -5.45
C MET A 7 -2.07 -5.12 -5.29
N ILE A 8 -2.42 -3.98 -5.91
CA ILE A 8 -1.66 -2.73 -5.77
C ILE A 8 -1.75 -2.19 -4.34
N SER A 9 -2.92 -2.23 -3.70
CA SER A 9 -3.03 -1.94 -2.26
C SER A 9 -2.14 -2.90 -1.47
N LEU A 10 -2.25 -4.22 -1.66
CA LEU A 10 -1.45 -5.19 -0.90
C LEU A 10 0.06 -4.93 -1.06
N ALA A 11 0.50 -4.64 -2.29
CA ALA A 11 1.88 -4.27 -2.59
C ALA A 11 2.28 -2.94 -1.92
N GLY A 12 1.43 -1.92 -1.96
CA GLY A 12 1.64 -0.64 -1.27
C GLY A 12 1.75 -0.80 0.26
N LEU A 13 1.00 -1.73 0.84
CA LEU A 13 1.08 -2.07 2.27
C LEU A 13 2.38 -2.79 2.61
N ILE A 14 2.84 -3.71 1.75
CA ILE A 14 4.15 -4.36 1.93
C ILE A 14 5.28 -3.32 1.81
N LEU A 15 5.10 -2.34 0.91
CA LEU A 15 6.04 -1.24 0.70
C LEU A 15 6.15 -0.28 1.89
N THR A 16 5.22 -0.30 2.86
CA THR A 16 5.38 0.45 4.12
C THR A 16 6.17 -0.34 5.17
N ILE A 17 6.27 -1.66 5.03
CA ILE A 17 7.01 -2.54 5.95
C ILE A 17 8.46 -2.71 5.49
N LEU A 18 8.69 -2.82 4.18
CA LEU A 18 10.01 -2.99 3.59
C LEU A 18 11.05 -1.93 4.06
N PRO A 19 10.75 -0.62 4.06
CA PRO A 19 11.69 0.41 4.47
C PRO A 19 12.06 0.28 5.94
N SER A 20 11.12 -0.13 6.81
CA SER A 20 11.39 -0.38 8.23
C SER A 20 12.37 -1.54 8.43
N ILE A 21 12.25 -2.58 7.59
CA ILE A 21 13.21 -3.70 7.59
C ILE A 21 14.58 -3.20 7.09
N LEU A 22 14.64 -2.50 5.96
CA LEU A 22 15.92 -1.98 5.42
C LEU A 22 16.60 -1.01 6.39
N PHE A 23 15.84 -0.17 7.09
CA PHE A 23 16.39 0.73 8.12
C PHE A 23 16.91 -0.05 9.32
N PHE A 24 16.19 -1.10 9.74
CA PHE A 24 16.64 -1.98 10.82
C PHE A 24 17.94 -2.71 10.47
N LEU A 25 18.14 -3.09 9.19
CA LEU A 25 19.42 -3.63 8.71
C LEU A 25 20.52 -2.57 8.56
N GLY A 26 20.21 -1.27 8.70
CA GLY A 26 21.18 -0.18 8.51
C GLY A 26 21.47 0.16 7.05
N GLU A 27 20.71 -0.40 6.10
CA GLU A 27 20.91 -0.23 4.65
C GLU A 27 20.41 1.13 4.15
N ILE A 28 19.46 1.75 4.86
CA ILE A 28 18.91 3.06 4.51
C ILE A 28 18.93 4.01 5.72
N GLY A 29 19.08 5.31 5.44
CA GLY A 29 18.94 6.36 6.44
C GLY A 29 17.49 6.63 6.84
N HIS A 30 17.30 7.26 7.99
CA HIS A 30 15.99 7.59 8.56
C HIS A 30 15.12 8.48 7.63
N SER A 31 15.74 9.39 6.89
CA SER A 31 15.07 10.25 5.91
C SER A 31 14.50 9.45 4.72
N THR A 32 15.27 8.50 4.21
CA THR A 32 14.84 7.60 3.12
C THR A 32 13.73 6.67 3.59
N GLN A 33 13.82 6.12 4.80
CA GLN A 33 12.76 5.29 5.39
C GLN A 33 11.43 6.06 5.42
N ASN A 34 11.41 7.26 6.01
CA ASN A 34 10.18 8.06 6.13
C ASN A 34 9.57 8.38 4.76
N SER A 35 10.40 8.72 3.78
CA SER A 35 9.92 9.07 2.43
C SER A 35 9.29 7.87 1.72
N TRP A 36 9.91 6.69 1.83
CA TRP A 36 9.39 5.45 1.24
C TRP A 36 8.13 4.96 1.94
N MET A 37 8.08 5.03 3.27
CA MET A 37 6.87 4.69 4.04
C MET A 37 5.71 5.61 3.68
N LEU A 38 5.96 6.91 3.55
CA LEU A 38 4.93 7.88 3.15
C LEU A 38 4.43 7.60 1.73
N ALA A 39 5.33 7.35 0.79
CA ALA A 39 4.97 6.99 -0.58
C ALA A 39 4.13 5.71 -0.63
N GLY A 40 4.54 4.65 0.09
CA GLY A 40 3.79 3.40 0.21
C GLY A 40 2.41 3.60 0.82
N ALA A 41 2.31 4.42 1.87
CA ALA A 41 1.05 4.76 2.51
C ALA A 41 0.10 5.49 1.56
N LEU A 42 0.58 6.49 0.81
CA LEU A 42 -0.22 7.21 -0.18
C LEU A 42 -0.71 6.29 -1.30
N ILE A 43 0.17 5.44 -1.85
CA ILE A 43 -0.18 4.47 -2.89
C ILE A 43 -1.24 3.49 -2.37
N TRP A 44 -1.05 2.96 -1.16
CA TRP A 44 -2.03 2.09 -0.51
C TRP A 44 -3.37 2.80 -0.33
N PHE A 45 -3.36 4.03 0.20
CA PHE A 45 -4.56 4.78 0.54
C PHE A 45 -5.37 5.15 -0.71
N VAL A 46 -4.72 5.69 -1.75
CA VAL A 46 -5.38 6.04 -3.01
C VAL A 46 -5.94 4.80 -3.69
N SER A 47 -5.16 3.72 -3.73
CA SER A 47 -5.63 2.45 -4.27
C SER A 47 -6.82 1.94 -3.47
N ALA A 48 -6.73 1.95 -2.13
CA ALA A 48 -7.73 1.45 -1.20
C ALA A 48 -9.07 2.18 -1.33
N VAL A 49 -9.04 3.51 -1.35
CA VAL A 49 -10.23 4.36 -1.52
C VAL A 49 -10.97 4.01 -2.81
N PHE A 50 -10.24 3.77 -3.91
CA PHE A 50 -10.83 3.45 -5.20
C PHE A 50 -11.59 2.11 -5.23
N TRP A 51 -11.13 1.07 -4.52
CA TRP A 51 -11.83 -0.23 -4.51
C TRP A 51 -12.79 -0.42 -3.34
N LEU A 52 -12.55 0.18 -2.17
CA LEU A 52 -13.49 0.18 -1.03
C LEU A 52 -14.77 0.97 -1.31
N GLY A 53 -14.66 2.10 -2.02
CA GLY A 53 -15.82 2.88 -2.46
C GLY A 53 -16.62 2.22 -3.59
N SER A 54 -16.03 1.27 -4.30
CA SER A 54 -16.67 0.52 -5.37
C SER A 54 -17.60 -0.54 -4.78
N LYS A 55 -18.85 -0.15 -4.46
CA LYS A 55 -19.91 -1.08 -4.05
C LYS A 55 -19.83 -2.32 -4.92
N GLU A 56 -19.48 -3.44 -4.29
CA GLU A 56 -19.79 -4.76 -4.83
C GLU A 56 -21.27 -4.71 -5.17
N LYS A 57 -21.62 -4.84 -6.46
CA LYS A 57 -22.95 -5.31 -6.78
C LYS A 57 -23.00 -6.69 -6.17
N VAL A 58 -23.49 -6.76 -4.93
CA VAL A 58 -23.92 -8.00 -4.30
C VAL A 58 -24.90 -8.59 -5.30
N SER A 59 -24.42 -9.57 -6.06
CA SER A 59 -25.22 -10.33 -7.00
C SER A 59 -26.20 -11.09 -6.14
N GLY A 60 -27.39 -10.51 -5.95
CA GLY A 60 -28.53 -11.21 -5.39
C GLY A 60 -28.71 -12.50 -6.17
N LYS A 61 -28.69 -13.61 -5.44
CA LYS A 61 -29.23 -14.88 -5.88
C LYS A 61 -29.85 -15.55 -4.67
#